data_AF-A0A2A2AHZ7-F1
#
_entry.id   AF-A0A2A2AHZ7-F1
#
_cell.length_a   1.000
_cell.length_b   1.000
_cell.length_c   1.000
_cell.angle_alpha   90.00
_cell.angle_beta   90.00
_cell.angle_gamma   90.00
#
_symmetry.space_group_name_H-M   'P 1'
#
loop_
_entity.id
_entity.type
_entity.pdbx_description
1 polymer ?
#
loop_
_entity_poly.entity_id
_entity_poly.type
_entity_poly.pdbx_seq_one_letter_code
_entity_poly.pdbx_strand_id
1 'polypeptide(L)'
;MSIFQRPHYESDATRFLDQLKAERPYLDAQQQAGRELLWDKDVNPRLWAQFRAGQVAQKPYVYQTNSDHAEPAAAEEQPGPGSQG
;
A
#
# COMPACT_ATOMS: atom_id res chain seq x y z
N MET A 1 30.69 -1.35 31.56
CA MET A 1 29.25 -1.05 31.72
C MET A 1 29.01 0.39 31.31
N SER A 2 28.11 0.64 30.36
CA SER A 2 27.83 1.99 29.88
C SER A 2 26.88 2.70 30.85
N ILE A 3 27.34 3.79 31.44
CA ILE A 3 26.62 4.62 32.42
C ILE A 3 25.47 5.45 31.80
N PHE A 4 25.27 5.37 30.48
CA PHE A 4 24.22 6.09 29.75
C PHE A 4 23.16 5.16 29.13
N GLN A 5 23.29 3.85 29.32
CA GLN A 5 22.27 2.91 28.85
C GLN A 5 21.00 3.08 29.70
N ARG A 6 19.96 3.65 29.08
CA ARG A 6 18.63 3.65 29.67
C ARG A 6 18.04 2.24 29.53
N PRO A 7 17.23 1.77 30.52
CA PRO A 7 16.46 0.56 30.32
C PRO A 7 15.57 0.72 29.08
N HIS A 8 15.42 -0.35 28.32
CA HIS A 8 14.51 -0.35 27.18
C HIS A 8 13.10 -0.06 27.69
N TYR A 9 12.47 0.96 27.11
CA TYR A 9 11.07 1.23 27.40
C TYR A 9 10.21 0.12 26.80
N GLU A 10 9.28 -0.38 27.58
CA GLU A 10 8.28 -1.35 27.17
C GLU A 10 6.89 -0.76 27.47
N SER A 11 6.01 -0.80 26.48
CA SER A 11 4.64 -0.30 26.65
C SER A 11 3.82 -1.26 27.52
N ASP A 12 2.82 -0.74 28.22
CA ASP A 12 1.92 -1.59 29.02
C ASP A 12 1.15 -2.59 28.14
N ALA A 13 0.88 -2.23 26.87
CA ALA A 13 0.27 -3.14 25.91
C ALA A 13 1.20 -4.32 25.55
N THR A 14 2.50 -4.05 25.38
CA THR A 14 3.50 -5.09 25.14
C THR A 14 3.58 -6.05 26.31
N ARG A 15 3.70 -5.52 27.54
CA ARG A 15 3.77 -6.33 28.76
C ARG A 15 2.53 -7.19 28.93
N PHE A 16 1.34 -6.63 28.65
CA PHE A 16 0.08 -7.37 28.69
C PHE A 16 0.04 -8.50 27.67
N LEU A 17 0.45 -8.26 26.42
CA LEU A 17 0.46 -9.29 25.38
C LEU A 17 1.43 -10.42 25.71
N ASP A 18 2.61 -10.10 26.25
CA ASP A 18 3.61 -11.09 26.63
C ASP A 18 3.12 -11.96 27.79
N GLN A 19 2.49 -11.36 28.81
CA GLN A 19 1.83 -12.10 29.89
C GLN A 19 0.70 -12.99 29.38
N LEU A 20 -0.18 -12.46 28.52
CA LEU A 20 -1.29 -13.21 27.94
C LEU A 20 -0.83 -14.45 27.17
N LYS A 21 0.23 -14.31 26.36
CA LYS A 21 0.80 -15.43 25.60
C LYS A 21 1.47 -16.46 26.50
N ALA A 22 2.16 -16.02 27.56
CA ALA A 22 2.78 -16.92 28.53
C ALA A 22 1.72 -17.74 29.29
N GLU A 23 0.61 -17.11 29.69
CA GLU A 23 -0.50 -17.78 30.37
C GLU A 23 -1.29 -18.71 29.44
N ARG A 24 -1.37 -18.37 28.15
CA ARG A 24 -2.23 -19.07 27.18
C ARG A 24 -1.48 -19.40 25.89
N PRO A 25 -0.55 -20.37 25.92
CA PRO A 25 0.27 -20.73 24.75
C PRO A 25 -0.54 -21.31 23.58
N TYR A 26 -1.78 -21.76 23.82
CA TYR A 26 -2.68 -22.27 22.78
C TYR A 26 -3.28 -21.16 21.89
N LEU A 27 -3.20 -19.89 22.28
CA LEU A 27 -3.79 -18.78 21.53
C LEU A 27 -3.15 -18.60 20.15
N ASP A 28 -1.85 -18.87 20.00
CA ASP A 28 -1.18 -18.73 18.72
C ASP A 28 -1.74 -19.73 17.69
N ALA A 29 -2.02 -20.96 18.12
CA ALA A 29 -2.66 -21.97 17.26
C ALA A 29 -4.10 -21.57 16.89
N GLN A 30 -4.87 -21.03 17.84
CA GLN A 30 -6.21 -20.52 17.58
C GLN A 30 -6.19 -19.31 16.64
N GLN A 31 -5.20 -18.43 16.77
CA GLN A 31 -5.03 -17.28 15.91
C GLN A 31 -4.70 -17.71 14.47
N GLN A 32 -3.81 -18.70 14.31
CA GLN A 32 -3.50 -19.29 13.01
C GLN A 32 -4.75 -19.91 12.38
N ALA A 33 -5.46 -20.76 13.12
CA ALA A 33 -6.70 -21.38 12.64
C ALA A 33 -7.77 -20.32 12.27
N GLY A 34 -7.88 -19.24 13.04
CA GLY A 34 -8.78 -18.12 12.74
C GLY A 34 -8.40 -17.37 11.46
N ARG A 35 -7.11 -17.21 11.17
CA ARG A 35 -6.63 -16.63 9.91
C ARG A 35 -6.91 -17.54 8.72
N GLU A 36 -6.69 -18.84 8.85
CA GLU A 36 -6.95 -19.82 7.78
C GLU A 36 -8.41 -19.84 7.29
N LEU A 37 -9.36 -19.50 8.15
CA LEU A 37 -10.78 -19.48 7.76
C LEU A 37 -11.11 -18.45 6.68
N LEU A 38 -10.57 -17.23 6.80
CA LEU A 38 -10.99 -16.09 5.96
C LEU A 38 -9.84 -15.37 5.25
N TRP A 39 -8.63 -15.44 5.79
CA TRP A 39 -7.48 -14.64 5.39
C TRP A 39 -6.44 -15.46 4.62
N ASP A 40 -5.98 -16.57 5.19
CA ASP A 40 -4.98 -17.44 4.57
C ASP A 40 -5.68 -18.43 3.63
N LYS A 41 -6.00 -17.97 2.42
CA LYS A 41 -6.63 -18.79 1.38
C LYS A 41 -5.59 -19.51 0.54
N ASP A 42 -5.78 -20.81 0.33
CA ASP A 42 -5.01 -21.55 -0.66
C ASP A 42 -5.46 -21.14 -2.07
N VAL A 43 -4.50 -20.67 -2.85
CA VAL A 43 -4.72 -20.11 -4.17
C VAL A 43 -4.07 -21.00 -5.20
N ASN A 44 -4.87 -21.55 -6.11
CA ASN A 44 -4.34 -22.36 -7.19
C ASN A 44 -3.46 -21.52 -8.13
N PRO A 45 -2.15 -21.82 -8.26
CA PRO A 45 -1.21 -21.00 -9.04
C PRO A 45 -1.52 -21.00 -10.54
N ARG A 46 -2.12 -22.08 -11.06
CA ARG A 46 -2.53 -22.17 -12.47
C ARG A 46 -3.71 -21.25 -12.76
N LEU A 47 -4.71 -21.19 -11.89
CA LEU A 47 -5.83 -20.25 -12.01
C LEU A 47 -5.33 -18.81 -11.91
N TRP A 48 -4.40 -18.52 -11.00
CA TRP A 48 -3.80 -17.20 -10.88
C TRP A 48 -3.00 -16.77 -12.11
N ALA A 49 -2.34 -17.70 -12.79
CA ALA A 49 -1.70 -17.41 -14.07
C ALA A 49 -2.74 -17.07 -15.15
N GLN A 50 -3.86 -17.78 -15.21
CA GLN A 50 -4.94 -17.52 -16.16
C GLN A 50 -5.63 -16.17 -15.90
N PHE A 51 -5.89 -15.83 -14.63
CA PHE A 51 -6.45 -14.52 -14.28
C PHE A 51 -5.52 -13.37 -14.67
N ARG A 52 -4.21 -13.53 -14.45
CA ARG A 52 -3.21 -12.55 -14.89
C ARG A 52 -3.15 -12.44 -16.42
N ALA A 53 -3.21 -13.55 -17.14
CA ALA A 53 -3.23 -13.55 -18.60
C ALA A 53 -4.47 -12.85 -19.19
N GLY A 54 -5.60 -12.90 -18.48
CA GLY A 54 -6.85 -12.22 -18.86
C GLY A 54 -7.00 -10.79 -18.33
N GLN A 55 -5.99 -10.22 -17.67
CA GLN A 55 -6.10 -8.85 -17.16
C GLN A 55 -6.24 -7.84 -18.32
N VAL A 56 -7.22 -6.95 -18.19
CA VAL A 56 -7.40 -5.79 -19.07
C VAL A 56 -6.71 -4.59 -18.44
N ALA A 57 -5.97 -3.82 -19.23
CA ALA A 57 -5.36 -2.58 -18.76
C ALA A 57 -6.46 -1.60 -18.30
N GLN A 58 -6.42 -1.21 -17.03
CA GLN A 58 -7.32 -0.22 -16.46
C GLN A 58 -6.58 1.09 -16.21
N LYS A 59 -7.27 2.22 -16.40
CA LYS A 59 -6.73 3.53 -16.05
C LYS A 59 -6.56 3.62 -14.52
N PRO A 60 -5.51 4.28 -14.00
CA PRO A 60 -5.31 4.45 -12.56
C PRO A 60 -6.48 5.14 -11.86
N TYR A 61 -7.18 6.02 -12.59
CA TYR A 61 -8.36 6.74 -12.11
C TYR A 61 -9.51 6.54 -13.10
N VAL A 62 -10.59 5.92 -12.61
CA VAL A 62 -11.80 5.59 -13.40
C VAL A 62 -12.42 6.81 -14.07
N TYR A 63 -12.32 7.98 -13.44
CA TYR A 63 -12.91 9.23 -13.92
C TYR A 63 -11.92 10.19 -14.57
N GLN A 64 -10.66 9.79 -14.73
CA GLN A 64 -9.72 10.62 -15.48
C GLN A 64 -10.21 10.69 -16.93
N THR A 65 -10.56 11.89 -17.38
CA THR A 65 -10.89 12.15 -18.78
C THR A 65 -9.64 11.85 -19.63
N ASN A 66 -9.82 11.21 -20.79
CA ASN A 66 -8.70 10.97 -21.70
C ASN A 66 -8.15 12.32 -22.14
N SER A 67 -6.90 12.63 -21.79
CA SER A 67 -6.19 13.84 -22.22
C SER A 67 -5.68 13.72 -23.66
N ASP A 68 -6.20 12.77 -24.45
CA ASP A 68 -5.81 12.54 -25.84
C ASP A 68 -6.21 13.73 -26.75
N HIS A 69 -7.02 14.66 -26.25
CA HIS A 69 -7.16 16.00 -26.81
C HIS A 69 -6.09 16.93 -26.23
N ALA A 70 -4.83 16.73 -26.64
CA ALA A 70 -3.88 17.83 -26.65
C ALA A 70 -4.32 18.80 -27.75
N GLU A 71 -5.15 19.77 -27.38
CA GLU A 71 -5.43 20.93 -28.22
C GLU A 71 -4.08 21.55 -28.63
N PRO A 72 -3.81 21.79 -29.94
CA PRO A 72 -2.55 22.42 -30.33
C PRO A 72 -2.51 23.78 -29.63
N ALA A 73 -1.48 23.98 -28.80
CA ALA A 73 -1.25 25.19 -28.02
C ALA A 73 -1.66 26.41 -28.84
N ALA A 74 -2.75 27.04 -28.42
CA ALA A 74 -3.28 28.24 -29.03
C ALA A 74 -2.11 29.22 -29.18
N ALA A 75 -1.99 29.76 -30.39
CA ALA A 75 -1.05 30.82 -30.71
C ALA A 75 -1.25 31.97 -29.71
N GLU A 76 -0.37 32.07 -28.72
CA GLU A 76 -0.23 33.28 -27.91
C GLU A 76 0.45 34.34 -28.78
N GLU A 77 -0.36 35.04 -29.55
CA GLU A 77 -0.02 36.32 -30.13
C GLU A 77 0.20 37.31 -28.99
N GLN A 78 1.46 37.51 -28.60
CA GLN A 78 1.86 38.65 -27.78
C GLN A 78 2.23 39.82 -28.70
N PRO A 79 1.49 40.94 -28.73
CA PRO A 79 2.00 42.17 -29.28
C PRO A 79 2.72 42.93 -28.16
N GLY A 80 4.05 43.01 -28.23
CA GLY A 80 4.85 43.80 -27.29
C GLY A 80 6.22 44.16 -27.87
N PRO A 81 6.70 45.39 -27.66
CA PRO A 81 7.18 46.24 -28.76
C PRO A 81 8.70 46.16 -28.97
N GLY A 82 9.11 46.00 -30.22
CA GLY A 82 10.50 46.02 -30.67
C GLY A 82 10.84 47.28 -31.47
N SER A 83 11.38 48.26 -30.75
CA SER A 83 12.25 49.37 -31.15
C SER A 83 12.87 49.38 -32.57
N GLN A 84 12.82 50.55 -33.24
CA GLN A 84 13.98 51.34 -33.74
C GLN A 84 13.71 52.05 -35.09
N GLY A 85 14.15 53.31 -35.19
CA GLY A 85 14.58 53.94 -36.45
C GLY A 85 13.69 55.03 -37.01
#